data_AF-A0A142EQY5-F1
#
_entry.id   AF-A0A142EQY5-F1
#
_cell.length_a   1.000
_cell.length_b   1.000
_cell.length_c   1.000
_cell.angle_alpha   90.00
_cell.angle_beta   90.00
_cell.angle_gamma   90.00
#
_symmetry.space_group_name_H-M   'P 1'
#
loop_
_entity.id
_entity.type
_entity.pdbx_description
1 polymer ?
#
loop_
_entity_poly.entity_id
_entity_poly.type
_entity_poly.pdbx_seq_one_letter_code
_entity_poly.pdbx_strand_id
1 'polypeptide(L)'
;MINFLRKLVSGYSLEKRSLNGQEYCYRFQGKPIFFDPYQMLREFKHRRDGQEVVRKKLDIEIAQIIPLLPKYSEDLLPSVICEGSRNGKDFTVSRFTFKHGLNPVSLYRFSLDGKPIGDFYRKYDYGAETQNFILKIASLHGDSIPLNQDSVLWENDLGEMAFVEKFGHTQIWLWKKDPDSKLLS
;
A
#
# COMPACT_ATOMS: atom_id res chain seq x y z
N MET A 1 -26.31 -21.82 7.67
CA MET A 1 -26.33 -21.55 9.13
C MET A 1 -24.93 -21.55 9.78
N ILE A 2 -23.92 -22.23 9.21
CA ILE A 2 -22.54 -22.29 9.72
C ILE A 2 -21.79 -20.92 9.70
N ASN A 3 -22.15 -20.01 8.77
CA ASN A 3 -21.49 -18.70 8.67
C ASN A 3 -21.86 -17.72 9.80
N PHE A 4 -23.01 -17.88 10.45
CA PHE A 4 -23.46 -16.95 11.50
C PHE A 4 -22.68 -17.16 12.81
N LEU A 5 -22.37 -18.42 13.16
CA LEU A 5 -21.56 -18.78 14.33
C LEU A 5 -20.09 -18.36 14.18
N ARG A 6 -19.51 -18.42 12.97
CA ARG A 6 -18.13 -17.93 12.72
C ARG A 6 -17.97 -16.42 12.91
N LYS A 7 -19.02 -15.64 12.63
CA LYS A 7 -19.02 -14.19 12.80
C LYS A 7 -18.99 -13.78 14.28
N LEU A 8 -19.60 -14.58 15.17
CA LEU A 8 -19.61 -14.33 16.62
C LEU A 8 -18.25 -14.55 17.29
N VAL A 9 -17.40 -15.44 16.75
CA VAL A 9 -16.09 -15.75 17.36
C VAL A 9 -14.98 -14.82 16.86
N SER A 10 -15.02 -14.41 15.58
CA SER A 10 -13.95 -13.59 14.98
C SER A 10 -14.30 -12.11 14.82
N GLY A 11 -15.58 -11.74 14.82
CA GLY A 11 -16.04 -10.40 14.43
C GLY A 11 -15.99 -10.12 12.92
N TYR A 12 -15.39 -11.00 12.12
CA TYR A 12 -15.29 -10.84 10.66
C TYR A 12 -16.40 -11.58 9.92
N SER A 13 -16.88 -10.96 8.85
CA SER A 13 -17.68 -11.62 7.81
C SER A 13 -16.74 -12.14 6.72
N LEU A 14 -17.07 -13.28 6.12
CA LEU A 14 -16.29 -13.90 5.04
C LEU A 14 -17.08 -13.88 3.75
N GLU A 15 -16.45 -13.46 2.66
CA GLU A 15 -17.06 -13.39 1.34
C GLU A 15 -16.06 -13.73 0.23
N LYS A 16 -16.44 -14.61 -0.68
CA LYS A 16 -15.64 -14.92 -1.88
C LYS A 16 -16.10 -14.04 -3.04
N ARG A 17 -15.15 -13.49 -3.80
CA ARG A 17 -15.42 -12.66 -4.99
C ARG A 17 -14.44 -13.01 -6.09
N SER A 18 -14.93 -12.98 -7.34
CA SER A 18 -14.08 -13.00 -8.52
C SER A 18 -13.94 -11.57 -9.04
N LEU A 19 -12.72 -11.06 -9.13
CA LEU A 19 -12.40 -9.74 -9.69
C LEU A 19 -11.37 -9.94 -10.80
N ASN A 20 -11.67 -9.44 -12.00
CA ASN A 20 -10.81 -9.56 -13.17
C ASN A 20 -10.33 -11.01 -13.44
N GLY A 21 -11.22 -11.99 -13.24
CA GLY A 21 -10.93 -13.41 -13.43
C GLY A 21 -10.15 -14.09 -12.31
N GLN A 22 -9.73 -13.34 -11.28
CA GLN A 22 -9.06 -13.88 -10.10
C GLN A 22 -10.04 -14.07 -8.95
N GLU A 23 -10.03 -15.25 -8.34
CA GLU A 23 -10.79 -15.50 -7.12
C GLU A 23 -10.04 -15.00 -5.88
N TYR A 24 -10.80 -14.34 -5.01
CA TYR A 24 -10.34 -13.82 -3.74
C TYR A 24 -11.32 -14.17 -2.62
N CYS A 25 -10.78 -14.38 -1.42
CA CYS A 25 -11.52 -14.53 -0.18
C CYS A 25 -11.30 -13.28 0.68
N TYR A 26 -12.38 -12.56 0.99
CA TYR A 26 -12.35 -11.38 1.83
C TYR A 26 -12.86 -11.70 3.23
N ARG A 27 -12.13 -11.25 4.24
CA ARG A 27 -12.57 -11.19 5.63
C ARG A 27 -12.71 -9.72 6.01
N PHE A 28 -13.90 -9.25 6.41
CA PHE A 28 -14.11 -7.82 6.72
C PHE A 28 -14.97 -7.58 7.97
N GLN A 29 -14.76 -6.42 8.59
CA GLN A 29 -15.61 -5.89 9.68
C GLN A 29 -16.46 -4.72 9.15
N GLY A 30 -17.76 -4.70 9.47
CA GLY A 30 -18.68 -3.64 9.04
C GLY A 30 -19.05 -3.72 7.56
N LYS A 31 -19.04 -2.56 6.87
CA LYS A 31 -19.39 -2.47 5.44
C LYS A 31 -18.26 -3.05 4.59
N PRO A 32 -18.56 -4.02 3.70
CA PRO A 32 -17.53 -4.60 2.85
C PRO A 32 -16.91 -3.54 1.92
N ILE A 33 -15.58 -3.54 1.85
CA ILE A 33 -14.82 -2.81 0.83
C ILE A 33 -14.01 -3.85 0.08
N PHE A 34 -14.45 -4.16 -1.14
CA PHE A 34 -13.73 -5.04 -2.05
C PHE A 34 -12.79 -4.21 -2.91
N PHE A 35 -11.59 -4.72 -3.12
CA PHE A 35 -10.55 -4.13 -3.96
C PHE A 35 -9.80 -5.25 -4.65
N ASP A 36 -9.26 -5.03 -5.85
CA ASP A 36 -8.44 -6.01 -6.55
C ASP A 36 -6.95 -5.70 -6.31
N PRO A 37 -6.26 -6.49 -5.45
CA PRO A 37 -4.85 -6.32 -5.18
C PRO A 37 -3.95 -6.32 -6.42
N TYR A 38 -4.19 -7.20 -7.39
CA TYR A 38 -3.35 -7.27 -8.59
C TYR A 38 -3.57 -6.05 -9.47
N GLN A 39 -4.80 -5.56 -9.58
CA GLN A 39 -5.06 -4.30 -10.28
C GLN A 39 -4.33 -3.14 -9.61
N MET A 40 -4.35 -3.04 -8.27
CA MET A 40 -3.60 -2.01 -7.55
C MET A 40 -2.10 -2.05 -7.87
N LEU A 41 -1.50 -3.26 -7.94
CA LEU A 41 -0.09 -3.42 -8.28
C LEU A 41 0.21 -3.07 -9.74
N ARG A 42 -0.66 -3.46 -10.69
CA ARG A 42 -0.52 -3.08 -12.10
C ARG A 42 -0.57 -1.57 -12.27
N GLU A 43 -1.50 -0.92 -11.58
CA GLU A 43 -1.65 0.53 -11.59
C GLU A 43 -0.44 1.23 -10.96
N PHE A 44 0.05 0.73 -9.83
CA PHE A 44 1.30 1.22 -9.22
C PHE A 44 2.47 1.12 -10.21
N LYS A 45 2.67 -0.05 -10.84
CA LYS A 45 3.72 -0.23 -11.86
C LYS A 45 3.57 0.77 -13.00
N HIS A 46 2.37 0.90 -13.55
CA HIS A 46 2.14 1.82 -14.67
C HIS A 46 2.48 3.26 -14.29
N ARG A 47 2.07 3.72 -13.11
CA ARG A 47 2.31 5.10 -12.67
C ARG A 47 3.77 5.35 -12.27
N ARG A 48 4.44 4.42 -11.59
CA ARG A 48 5.85 4.58 -11.22
C ARG A 48 6.76 4.61 -12.47
N ASP A 49 6.35 3.92 -13.53
CA ASP A 49 7.07 3.85 -14.82
C ASP A 49 6.75 5.03 -15.76
N GLY A 50 5.91 5.96 -15.32
CA GLY A 50 5.58 7.19 -16.05
C GLY A 50 6.78 8.10 -16.28
N GLN A 51 6.76 8.87 -17.37
CA GLN A 51 7.87 9.77 -17.77
C GLN A 51 8.01 10.99 -16.85
N GLU A 52 6.91 11.39 -16.21
CA GLU A 52 6.81 12.51 -15.29
C GLU A 52 7.38 12.23 -13.90
N VAL A 53 7.69 10.95 -13.60
CA VAL A 53 8.22 10.53 -12.30
C VAL A 53 9.67 10.97 -12.16
N VAL A 54 9.95 11.82 -11.18
CA VAL A 54 11.34 12.13 -10.80
C VAL A 54 11.92 10.93 -10.07
N ARG A 55 13.01 10.40 -10.60
CA ARG A 55 13.72 9.24 -10.05
C ARG A 55 14.96 9.67 -9.29
N LYS A 56 15.14 9.11 -8.10
CA LYS A 56 16.23 9.38 -7.18
C LYS A 56 16.79 8.08 -6.62
N LYS A 57 18.03 8.13 -6.16
CA LYS A 57 18.65 6.99 -5.47
C LYS A 57 18.19 6.97 -4.01
N LEU A 58 17.85 5.79 -3.50
CA LEU A 58 17.55 5.57 -2.09
C LEU A 58 18.83 5.15 -1.35
N ASP A 59 19.59 6.11 -0.83
CA ASP A 59 20.83 5.84 -0.10
C ASP A 59 20.65 5.41 1.37
N ILE A 60 19.41 5.14 1.79
CA ILE A 60 19.06 4.73 3.15
C ILE A 60 18.19 3.49 3.13
N GLU A 61 18.09 2.79 4.26
CA GLU A 61 17.12 1.70 4.40
C GLU A 61 15.70 2.25 4.45
N ILE A 62 14.76 1.55 3.82
CA ILE A 62 13.34 1.93 3.83
C ILE A 62 12.75 2.06 5.23
N ALA A 63 13.34 1.35 6.21
CA ALA A 63 12.98 1.44 7.62
C ALA A 63 13.11 2.86 8.20
N GLN A 64 14.02 3.67 7.67
CA GLN A 64 14.22 5.07 8.09
C GLN A 64 13.10 6.00 7.59
N ILE A 65 12.33 5.59 6.59
CA ILE A 65 11.16 6.34 6.08
C ILE A 65 9.93 6.07 6.95
N ILE A 66 9.82 4.90 7.58
CA ILE A 66 8.66 4.49 8.39
C ILE A 66 8.24 5.54 9.43
N PRO A 67 9.16 6.17 10.20
CA PRO A 67 8.80 7.19 11.19
C PRO A 67 8.13 8.44 10.59
N LEU A 68 8.31 8.70 9.30
CA LEU A 68 7.73 9.85 8.60
C LEU A 68 6.27 9.61 8.18
N LEU A 69 5.83 8.35 8.10
CA LEU A 69 4.52 7.96 7.60
C LEU A 69 3.39 8.26 8.60
N PRO A 70 2.12 8.26 8.15
CA PRO A 70 0.98 8.33 9.05
C PRO A 70 1.03 7.21 10.11
N LYS A 71 1.15 7.62 11.37
CA LYS A 71 1.19 6.72 12.52
C LYS A 71 -0.19 6.14 12.83
N TYR A 72 -0.21 4.88 13.24
CA TYR A 72 -1.39 4.16 13.69
C TYR A 72 -1.03 3.35 14.94
N SER A 73 -2.04 2.92 15.69
CA SER A 73 -1.84 2.13 16.91
C SER A 73 -1.45 0.69 16.58
N GLU A 74 -0.52 0.09 17.33
CA GLU A 74 -0.02 -1.26 17.05
C GLU A 74 -1.09 -2.35 17.23
N ASP A 75 -2.13 -2.07 18.04
CA ASP A 75 -3.30 -2.93 18.26
C ASP A 75 -4.37 -2.80 17.16
N LEU A 76 -4.16 -1.93 16.15
CA LEU A 76 -5.13 -1.72 15.08
C LEU A 76 -5.31 -3.00 14.26
N LEU A 77 -6.52 -3.55 14.32
CA LEU A 77 -6.91 -4.70 13.51
C LEU A 77 -7.24 -4.29 12.07
N PRO A 78 -7.01 -5.17 11.07
CA PRO A 78 -7.34 -4.89 9.69
C PRO A 78 -8.85 -4.79 9.50
N SER A 79 -9.34 -3.73 8.87
CA SER A 79 -10.75 -3.59 8.48
C SER A 79 -11.18 -4.61 7.43
N VAL A 80 -10.25 -5.00 6.55
CA VAL A 80 -10.45 -6.00 5.49
C VAL A 80 -9.15 -6.79 5.32
N ILE A 81 -9.24 -8.09 5.16
CA ILE A 81 -8.16 -8.98 4.73
C ILE A 81 -8.62 -9.60 3.42
N CYS A 82 -7.85 -9.41 2.35
CA CYS A 82 -8.06 -10.04 1.06
C CYS A 82 -7.02 -11.13 0.87
N GLU A 83 -7.46 -12.34 0.54
CA GLU A 83 -6.60 -13.49 0.31
C GLU A 83 -6.87 -14.05 -1.08
N GLY A 84 -5.82 -14.36 -1.80
CA GLY A 84 -5.89 -15.08 -3.07
C GLY A 84 -4.62 -15.90 -3.29
N SER A 85 -4.55 -16.60 -4.40
CA SER A 85 -3.34 -17.29 -4.81
C SER A 85 -3.10 -17.10 -6.31
N ARG A 86 -1.82 -17.03 -6.70
CA ARG A 86 -1.41 -16.97 -8.11
C ARG A 86 -0.10 -17.70 -8.28
N ASN A 87 0.00 -18.50 -9.34
CA ASN A 87 1.19 -19.31 -9.64
C ASN A 87 1.65 -20.17 -8.44
N GLY A 88 0.69 -20.71 -7.68
CA GLY A 88 0.95 -21.55 -6.50
C GLY A 88 1.47 -20.80 -5.26
N LYS A 89 1.45 -19.46 -5.26
CA LYS A 89 1.84 -18.65 -4.11
C LYS A 89 0.65 -17.97 -3.47
N ASP A 90 0.67 -17.89 -2.14
CA ASP A 90 -0.38 -17.26 -1.36
C ASP A 90 -0.14 -15.76 -1.27
N PHE A 91 -1.16 -14.98 -1.61
CA PHE A 91 -1.10 -13.54 -1.61
C PHE A 91 -2.15 -12.98 -0.67
N THR A 92 -1.71 -12.12 0.25
CA THR A 92 -2.58 -11.52 1.26
C THR A 92 -2.40 -10.02 1.27
N VAL A 93 -3.52 -9.29 1.30
CA VAL A 93 -3.54 -7.84 1.50
C VAL A 93 -4.43 -7.48 2.67
N SER A 94 -3.81 -6.94 3.71
CA SER A 94 -4.51 -6.46 4.91
C SER A 94 -4.70 -4.95 4.84
N ARG A 95 -5.96 -4.51 4.84
CA ARG A 95 -6.34 -3.10 4.80
C ARG A 95 -6.69 -2.60 6.19
N PHE A 96 -5.96 -1.60 6.67
CA PHE A 96 -6.20 -0.87 7.91
C PHE A 96 -6.80 0.49 7.58
N THR A 97 -7.70 0.99 8.44
CA THR A 97 -8.25 2.35 8.31
C THR A 97 -8.09 3.07 9.63
N PHE A 98 -7.54 4.28 9.60
CA PHE A 98 -7.35 5.12 10.77
C PHE A 98 -7.41 6.60 10.38
N LYS A 99 -7.24 7.51 11.35
CA LYS A 99 -7.15 8.96 11.10
C LYS A 99 -5.74 9.46 11.34
N HIS A 100 -5.28 10.38 10.49
CA HIS A 100 -4.06 11.15 10.70
C HIS A 100 -4.41 12.64 10.66
N GLY A 101 -4.43 13.29 11.83
CA GLY A 101 -5.08 14.58 12.00
C GLY A 101 -6.57 14.48 11.68
N LEU A 102 -7.06 15.33 10.77
CA LEU A 102 -8.46 15.35 10.34
C LEU A 102 -8.77 14.38 9.19
N ASN A 103 -7.74 13.84 8.53
CA ASN A 103 -7.92 13.08 7.31
C ASN A 103 -7.94 11.56 7.58
N PRO A 104 -8.88 10.81 6.99
CA PRO A 104 -8.80 9.35 6.96
C PRO A 104 -7.55 8.87 6.20
N VAL A 105 -7.00 7.75 6.61
CA VAL A 105 -5.91 7.04 5.93
C VAL A 105 -6.30 5.58 5.77
N SER A 106 -6.09 5.04 4.58
CA SER A 106 -6.09 3.59 4.33
C SER A 106 -4.65 3.12 4.15
N LEU A 107 -4.26 2.11 4.92
CA LEU A 107 -3.00 1.39 4.77
C LEU A 107 -3.30 -0.01 4.25
N TYR A 108 -2.66 -0.41 3.17
CA TYR A 108 -2.70 -1.75 2.62
C TYR A 108 -1.33 -2.39 2.81
N ARG A 109 -1.27 -3.49 3.55
CA ARG A 109 -0.06 -4.27 3.74
C ARG A 109 -0.11 -5.51 2.86
N PHE A 110 0.84 -5.62 1.94
CA PHE A 110 0.98 -6.72 1.02
C PHE A 110 1.90 -7.78 1.60
N SER A 111 1.49 -9.05 1.51
CA SER A 111 2.28 -10.21 1.92
C SER A 111 2.21 -11.31 0.87
N LEU A 112 3.34 -11.98 0.66
CA LEU A 112 3.47 -13.14 -0.22
C LEU A 112 4.03 -14.32 0.57
N ASP A 113 3.33 -15.45 0.55
CA ASP A 113 3.64 -16.64 1.35
C ASP A 113 3.85 -16.29 2.83
N GLY A 114 2.97 -15.42 3.35
CA GLY A 114 3.01 -14.91 4.73
C GLY A 114 4.11 -13.88 5.03
N LYS A 115 4.98 -13.54 4.05
CA LYS A 115 6.07 -12.57 4.25
C LYS A 115 5.66 -11.18 3.76
N PRO A 116 5.86 -10.11 4.55
CA PRO A 116 5.54 -8.75 4.13
C PRO A 116 6.48 -8.30 3.00
N ILE A 117 5.90 -7.75 1.93
CA ILE A 117 6.64 -7.33 0.73
C ILE A 117 6.54 -5.82 0.47
N GLY A 118 5.46 -5.18 0.93
CA GLY A 118 5.29 -3.74 0.78
C GLY A 118 4.05 -3.22 1.48
N ASP A 119 4.01 -1.90 1.66
CA ASP A 119 2.93 -1.15 2.25
C ASP A 119 2.49 -0.04 1.29
N PHE A 120 1.19 0.23 1.23
CA PHE A 120 0.60 1.32 0.46
C PHE A 120 -0.31 2.16 1.36
N TYR A 121 -0.02 3.45 1.44
CA TYR A 121 -0.80 4.43 2.17
C TYR A 121 -1.57 5.31 1.18
N ARG A 122 -2.85 5.49 1.45
CA ARG A 122 -3.71 6.49 0.80
C ARG A 122 -4.31 7.40 1.85
N LYS A 123 -3.91 8.66 1.87
CA LYS A 123 -4.44 9.68 2.79
C LYS A 123 -5.50 10.52 2.06
N TYR A 124 -6.71 10.55 2.57
CA TYR A 124 -7.85 11.20 1.90
C TYR A 124 -7.84 12.72 2.11
N ASP A 125 -6.89 13.40 1.47
CA ASP A 125 -6.59 14.83 1.68
C ASP A 125 -6.45 15.64 0.38
N TYR A 126 -7.02 15.13 -0.72
CA TYR A 126 -6.92 15.72 -2.05
C TYR A 126 -5.49 16.02 -2.54
N GLY A 127 -4.47 15.32 -1.99
CA GLY A 127 -3.07 15.50 -2.37
C GLY A 127 -2.37 16.64 -1.64
N ALA A 128 -3.01 17.28 -0.67
CA ALA A 128 -2.50 18.45 0.03
C ALA A 128 -1.18 18.20 0.77
N GLU A 129 -0.89 16.96 1.18
CA GLU A 129 0.37 16.63 1.86
C GLU A 129 1.41 15.95 0.97
N THR A 130 1.14 15.73 -0.31
CA THR A 130 2.07 15.03 -1.22
C THR A 130 3.45 15.66 -1.22
N GLN A 131 3.53 16.98 -1.47
CA GLN A 131 4.79 17.71 -1.48
C GLN A 131 5.49 17.66 -0.12
N ASN A 132 4.74 17.69 0.99
CA ASN A 132 5.32 17.60 2.33
C ASN A 132 6.00 16.23 2.57
N PHE A 133 5.38 15.14 2.16
CA PHE A 133 5.99 13.81 2.25
C PHE A 133 7.23 13.71 1.34
N ILE A 134 7.14 14.22 0.11
CA ILE A 134 8.27 14.26 -0.83
C ILE A 134 9.47 14.98 -0.21
N LEU A 135 9.24 16.18 0.34
CA LEU A 135 10.31 16.98 0.95
C LEU A 135 10.87 16.34 2.22
N LYS A 136 10.03 15.71 3.05
CA LYS A 136 10.49 14.98 4.24
C LYS A 136 11.41 13.82 3.86
N ILE A 137 11.05 13.01 2.85
CA ILE A 137 11.90 11.92 2.37
C ILE A 137 13.17 12.48 1.75
N ALA A 138 13.06 13.49 0.86
CA ALA A 138 14.22 14.14 0.25
C ALA A 138 15.22 14.69 1.28
N SER A 139 14.72 15.21 2.41
CA SER A 139 15.57 15.74 3.49
C SER A 139 16.43 14.67 4.16
N LEU A 140 16.02 13.40 4.14
CA LEU A 140 16.85 12.29 4.63
C LEU A 140 18.08 12.05 3.73
N HIS A 141 18.02 12.49 2.47
CA HIS A 141 19.07 12.30 1.47
C HIS A 141 19.87 13.58 1.18
N GLY A 142 19.43 14.74 1.67
CA GLY A 142 19.95 16.03 1.21
C GLY A 142 19.59 16.32 -0.26
N ASP A 143 18.54 15.68 -0.78
CA ASP A 143 18.07 15.85 -2.15
C ASP A 143 17.38 17.20 -2.34
N SER A 144 17.65 17.85 -3.48
CA SER A 144 16.81 18.93 -3.98
C SER A 144 15.71 18.37 -4.88
N ILE A 145 14.45 18.69 -4.55
CA ILE A 145 13.25 18.37 -5.33
C ILE A 145 12.54 19.67 -5.72
N PRO A 146 12.09 19.83 -6.97
CA PRO A 146 11.23 20.94 -7.37
C PRO A 146 9.97 21.07 -6.50
N LEU A 147 9.52 22.31 -6.25
CA LEU A 147 8.37 22.61 -5.39
C LEU A 147 7.00 22.22 -5.97
N ASN A 148 6.96 21.71 -7.19
CA ASN A 148 5.76 21.35 -7.94
C ASN A 148 5.77 19.89 -8.40
N GLN A 149 6.57 19.04 -7.76
CA GLN A 149 6.67 17.65 -8.16
C GLN A 149 5.53 16.83 -7.56
N ASP A 150 4.67 16.30 -8.42
CA ASP A 150 3.51 15.49 -7.99
C ASP A 150 3.85 14.00 -7.84
N SER A 151 5.03 13.55 -8.28
CA SER A 151 5.47 12.15 -8.15
C SER A 151 6.99 12.00 -8.04
N VAL A 152 7.47 11.26 -7.05
CA VAL A 152 8.90 10.97 -6.86
C VAL A 152 9.09 9.53 -6.45
N LEU A 153 10.04 8.85 -7.11
CA LEU A 153 10.47 7.49 -6.82
C LEU A 153 11.92 7.52 -6.31
N TRP A 154 12.14 6.98 -5.11
CA TRP A 154 13.46 6.62 -4.61
C TRP A 154 13.63 5.11 -4.72
N GLU A 155 14.76 4.64 -5.25
CA GLU A 155 15.08 3.21 -5.39
C GLU A 155 16.56 2.93 -5.08
N ASN A 156 16.85 1.80 -4.45
CA ASN A 156 18.22 1.35 -4.19
C ASN A 156 18.59 0.10 -4.98
N ASP A 157 19.89 -0.24 -4.96
CA ASP A 157 20.43 -1.41 -5.67
C ASP A 157 19.91 -2.76 -5.14
N LEU A 158 19.27 -2.76 -3.96
CA LEU A 158 18.59 -3.94 -3.38
C LEU A 158 17.15 -4.12 -3.88
N GLY A 159 16.64 -3.16 -4.66
CA GLY A 159 15.27 -3.11 -5.16
C GLY A 159 14.25 -2.65 -4.13
N GLU A 160 14.69 -2.03 -3.02
CA GLU A 160 13.78 -1.30 -2.14
C GLU A 160 13.39 0.01 -2.79
N MET A 161 12.14 0.41 -2.61
CA MET A 161 11.62 1.62 -3.23
C MET A 161 10.63 2.35 -2.34
N ALA A 162 10.69 3.67 -2.39
CA ALA A 162 9.69 4.57 -1.85
C ALA A 162 9.13 5.42 -3.00
N PHE A 163 7.83 5.34 -3.25
CA PHE A 163 7.16 6.12 -4.28
C PHE A 163 6.08 6.98 -3.64
N VAL A 164 6.20 8.29 -3.76
CA VAL A 164 5.18 9.24 -3.31
C VAL A 164 4.55 9.87 -4.54
N GLU A 165 3.23 9.87 -4.60
CA GLU A 165 2.49 10.44 -5.72
C GLU A 165 1.21 11.17 -5.29
N LYS A 166 0.79 12.14 -6.10
CA LYS A 166 -0.53 12.76 -6.04
C LYS A 166 -1.42 12.13 -7.10
N PHE A 167 -2.30 11.23 -6.68
CA PHE A 167 -3.32 10.63 -7.55
C PHE A 167 -4.70 10.73 -6.90
N GLY A 168 -5.34 11.88 -7.10
CA GLY A 168 -6.56 12.32 -6.41
C GLY A 168 -6.38 12.59 -4.91
N HIS A 169 -5.39 11.97 -4.28
CA HIS A 169 -5.04 11.97 -2.87
C HIS A 169 -3.53 11.77 -2.73
N THR A 170 -2.99 12.06 -1.56
CA THR A 170 -1.61 11.71 -1.24
C THR A 170 -1.49 10.18 -1.14
N GLN A 171 -0.57 9.62 -1.92
CA GLN A 171 -0.29 8.19 -1.98
C GLN A 171 1.19 7.92 -1.72
N ILE A 172 1.47 6.90 -0.91
CA ILE A 172 2.85 6.51 -0.55
C ILE A 172 2.95 4.99 -0.66
N TRP A 173 3.88 4.51 -1.48
CA TRP A 173 4.19 3.10 -1.65
C TRP A 173 5.59 2.84 -1.10
N LEU A 174 5.71 1.82 -0.26
CA LEU A 174 6.99 1.33 0.26
C LEU A 174 7.12 -0.14 -0.09
N TRP A 175 8.17 -0.52 -0.80
CA TRP A 175 8.41 -1.91 -1.18
C TRP A 175 9.81 -2.34 -0.80
N LYS A 176 9.92 -3.56 -0.27
CA LYS A 176 11.22 -4.15 0.10
C LYS A 176 11.95 -4.78 -1.08
N LYS A 177 11.20 -5.14 -2.12
CA LYS A 177 11.69 -5.66 -3.40
C LYS A 177 10.70 -5.28 -4.47
N ASP A 178 11.20 -5.14 -5.70
CA ASP A 178 10.35 -4.88 -6.85
C ASP A 178 9.22 -5.94 -6.97
N PRO A 179 7.94 -5.54 -6.88
CA PRO A 179 6.81 -6.47 -7.02
C PRO A 179 6.75 -7.17 -8.39
N ASP A 180 7.42 -6.61 -9.42
CA ASP A 180 7.30 -7.10 -10.80
C ASP A 180 7.89 -8.49 -11.02
N SER A 181 8.97 -8.85 -10.32
CA SER A 181 9.75 -10.05 -10.68
C SER A 181 9.03 -11.38 -10.41
N LYS A 182 7.93 -11.40 -9.62
CA LYS A 182 7.28 -12.65 -9.18
C LYS A 182 5.75 -12.62 -9.07
N LEU A 183 5.11 -11.45 -9.01
CA LEU A 183 3.66 -11.34 -8.76
C LEU A 183 2.84 -10.91 -9.97
N LEU A 184 3.45 -10.14 -10.87
CA LEU A 184 2.79 -9.58 -12.04
C LEU A 184 3.04 -10.36 -13.33
N SER A 185 4.13 -11.14 -13.41
CA SER A 185 4.38 -12.17 -14.42
C SER A 185 3.37 -13.31 -14.31
#